data_AF-A0A484GUL7-F1
#
_entry.id   AF-A0A484GUL7-F1
#
_cell.length_a   1.000
_cell.length_b   1.000
_cell.length_c   1.000
_cell.angle_alpha   90.00
_cell.angle_beta   90.00
_cell.angle_gamma   90.00
#
_symmetry.space_group_name_H-M   'P 1'
#
loop_
_entity.id
_entity.type
_entity.pdbx_description
1 polymer ?
#
loop_
_entity_poly.entity_id
_entity_poly.type
_entity_poly.pdbx_seq_one_letter_code
_entity_poly.pdbx_strand_id
1 'polypeptide(L)'
;TWNHANALWHFCQHNTKTSQGLEKPMWLNKIKKNLTMNVYHRVREFVRDMRLIFQNHRAFYKNNKFINLGLQLEAEFESDFKNVFGIQEISTNSSRFELIF
;
A
#
# COMPACT_ATOMS: atom_id res chain seq x y z
N THR A 1 -7.82 17.28 -1.87
CA THR A 1 -8.11 17.36 -3.31
C THR A 1 -7.38 16.25 -4.05
N TRP A 2 -8.04 15.65 -5.03
CA TRP A 2 -7.65 14.50 -5.87
C TRP A 2 -6.32 14.65 -6.66
N ASN A 3 -5.48 15.63 -6.33
CA ASN A 3 -4.29 16.02 -7.08
C ASN A 3 -3.01 15.26 -6.66
N HIS A 4 -2.92 14.72 -5.45
CA HIS A 4 -1.74 13.95 -5.02
C HIS A 4 -1.72 12.51 -5.55
N ALA A 5 -2.89 11.92 -5.80
CA ALA A 5 -2.99 10.62 -6.49
C ALA A 5 -2.50 10.72 -7.96
N ASN A 6 -2.72 11.87 -8.61
CA ASN A 6 -2.14 12.16 -9.93
C ASN A 6 -0.63 12.40 -9.86
N ALA A 7 -0.10 13.00 -8.77
CA ALA A 7 1.34 13.11 -8.57
C ALA A 7 2.01 11.73 -8.44
N LEU A 8 1.38 10.79 -7.71
CA LEU A 8 1.80 9.38 -7.67
C LEU A 8 1.69 8.68 -9.03
N TRP A 9 0.68 9.03 -9.84
CA TRP A 9 0.51 8.52 -11.21
C TRP A 9 1.64 8.96 -12.14
N HIS A 10 1.96 10.26 -12.15
CA HIS A 10 3.08 10.80 -12.93
C HIS A 10 4.43 10.26 -12.44
N PHE A 11 4.59 10.07 -11.13
CA PHE A 11 5.79 9.49 -10.53
C PHE A 11 6.04 8.03 -10.96
N CYS A 12 5.00 7.22 -11.07
CA CYS A 12 5.11 5.82 -11.50
C CYS A 12 5.42 5.68 -13.00
N GLN A 13 4.93 6.58 -13.85
CA GLN A 13 5.19 6.55 -15.30
C GLN A 13 6.66 6.85 -15.64
N HIS A 14 7.34 7.69 -14.85
CA HIS A 14 8.70 8.13 -15.12
C HIS A 14 9.80 7.18 -14.57
N ASN A 15 9.50 6.39 -13.53
CA ASN A 15 10.48 5.54 -12.83
C ASN A 15 10.70 4.14 -13.42
N THR A 16 10.12 3.81 -14.58
CA THR A 16 10.50 2.58 -15.31
C THR A 16 11.98 2.57 -15.75
N LYS A 17 12.67 3.72 -15.69
CA LYS A 17 14.07 3.88 -16.08
C LYS A 17 15.07 4.02 -14.91
N THR A 18 14.64 4.12 -13.66
CA THR A 18 15.51 4.46 -12.51
C THR A 18 15.39 3.53 -11.30
N SER A 19 14.75 2.37 -11.46
CA SER A 19 14.53 1.39 -10.40
C SER A 19 15.81 0.64 -9.99
N GLN A 20 16.68 1.29 -9.22
CA GLN A 20 17.49 0.58 -8.25
C GLN A 20 16.66 0.48 -6.94
N GLY A 21 15.85 -0.57 -6.81
CA GLY A 21 15.30 -0.99 -5.51
C GLY A 21 13.80 -0.82 -5.23
N LEU A 22 12.94 -0.50 -6.22
CA LEU A 22 11.49 -0.60 -6.04
C LEU A 22 11.04 -2.01 -6.41
N GLU A 23 10.43 -2.75 -5.47
CA GLU A 23 10.04 -4.16 -5.65
C GLU A 23 9.08 -4.35 -6.84
N LYS A 24 8.12 -3.43 -7.05
CA LYS A 24 7.25 -3.36 -8.24
C LYS A 24 6.38 -2.09 -8.19
N PRO A 25 6.28 -1.28 -9.26
CA PRO A 25 5.38 -0.13 -9.28
C PRO A 25 3.90 -0.51 -9.11
N MET A 26 3.24 0.15 -8.15
CA MET A 26 1.82 -0.04 -7.84
C MET A 26 1.15 1.30 -7.49
N TRP A 27 -0.12 1.48 -7.87
CA TRP A 27 -0.89 2.71 -7.61
C TRP A 27 -2.39 2.43 -7.67
N LEU A 28 -3.21 3.32 -7.07
CA LEU A 28 -4.65 3.11 -6.89
C LEU A 28 -5.43 2.88 -8.19
N ASN A 29 -5.13 3.61 -9.27
CA ASN A 29 -5.83 3.41 -10.55
C ASN A 29 -5.57 2.01 -11.14
N LYS A 30 -4.38 1.44 -10.92
CA LYS A 30 -4.07 0.07 -11.36
C LYS A 30 -4.82 -0.96 -10.51
N ILE A 31 -4.87 -0.77 -9.19
CA ILE A 31 -5.66 -1.61 -8.30
C ILE A 31 -7.16 -1.54 -8.65
N LYS A 32 -7.69 -0.34 -8.88
CA LYS A 32 -9.08 -0.14 -9.34
C LYS A 32 -9.36 -0.91 -10.63
N LYS A 33 -8.48 -0.79 -11.63
CA LYS A 33 -8.58 -1.54 -12.89
C LYS A 33 -8.54 -3.06 -12.65
N ASN A 34 -7.63 -3.53 -11.81
CA ASN A 34 -7.50 -4.96 -11.48
C ASN A 34 -8.74 -5.50 -10.78
N LEU A 35 -9.35 -4.73 -9.88
CA LEU A 35 -10.64 -5.07 -9.26
C LEU A 35 -11.76 -5.15 -10.31
N THR A 36 -11.91 -4.13 -11.15
CA THR A 36 -12.96 -4.10 -12.20
C THR A 36 -12.81 -5.24 -13.20
N MET A 37 -11.58 -5.64 -13.49
CA MET A 37 -11.28 -6.74 -14.41
C MET A 37 -11.29 -8.12 -13.74
N ASN A 38 -11.65 -8.22 -12.45
CA ASN A 38 -11.60 -9.48 -11.67
C ASN A 38 -10.24 -10.18 -11.72
N VAL A 39 -9.14 -9.40 -11.77
CA VAL A 39 -7.76 -9.91 -11.78
C VAL A 39 -7.38 -10.49 -10.42
N TYR A 40 -7.94 -9.96 -9.34
CA TYR A 40 -7.74 -10.51 -8.00
C TYR A 40 -8.68 -11.68 -7.77
N HIS A 41 -8.13 -12.89 -7.66
CA HIS A 41 -8.88 -14.10 -7.36
C HIS A 41 -9.08 -14.29 -5.86
N ARG A 42 -8.22 -13.66 -5.05
CA ARG A 42 -8.30 -13.71 -3.58
C ARG A 42 -8.12 -12.32 -2.99
N VAL A 43 -8.83 -12.02 -1.91
CA VAL A 43 -8.72 -10.75 -1.16
C VAL A 43 -7.27 -10.41 -0.80
N ARG A 44 -6.46 -11.41 -0.41
CA ARG A 44 -5.04 -11.23 -0.08
C ARG A 44 -4.21 -10.58 -1.20
N GLU A 45 -4.58 -10.80 -2.46
CA GLU A 45 -3.83 -10.29 -3.61
C GLU A 45 -4.08 -8.78 -3.79
N PHE A 46 -5.33 -8.35 -3.57
CA PHE A 46 -5.70 -6.94 -3.50
C PHE A 46 -5.00 -6.25 -2.33
N VAL A 47 -5.04 -6.85 -1.13
CA VAL A 47 -4.40 -6.29 0.08
C VAL A 47 -2.89 -6.15 -0.10
N ARG A 48 -2.24 -7.16 -0.68
CA ARG A 48 -0.80 -7.11 -0.99
C ARG A 48 -0.47 -5.92 -1.89
N ASP A 49 -1.23 -5.72 -2.96
CA ASP A 49 -0.97 -4.61 -3.89
C ASP A 49 -1.26 -3.25 -3.25
N MET A 50 -2.25 -3.14 -2.35
CA MET A 50 -2.48 -1.93 -1.54
C MET A 50 -1.28 -1.63 -0.64
N ARG A 51 -0.79 -2.62 0.12
CA ARG A 51 0.39 -2.49 1.00
C ARG A 51 1.65 -2.12 0.23
N LEU A 52 1.81 -2.65 -0.98
CA LEU A 52 2.93 -2.33 -1.86
C LEU A 52 2.99 -0.85 -2.25
N ILE A 53 1.85 -0.15 -2.35
CA ILE A 53 1.84 1.31 -2.56
C ILE A 53 2.55 2.01 -1.39
N PHE A 54 2.23 1.65 -0.16
CA PHE A 54 2.81 2.25 1.04
C PHE A 54 4.27 1.86 1.23
N GLN A 55 4.66 0.63 0.89
CA GLN A 55 6.06 0.19 0.89
C GLN A 55 6.90 0.99 -0.10
N ASN A 56 6.43 1.14 -1.35
CA ASN A 56 7.09 1.96 -2.36
C ASN A 56 7.21 3.43 -1.92
N HIS A 57 6.15 3.99 -1.31
CA HIS A 57 6.17 5.34 -0.75
C HIS A 57 7.23 5.50 0.33
N ARG A 58 7.32 4.57 1.29
CA ARG A 58 8.32 4.58 2.37
C ARG A 58 9.74 4.48 1.82
N ALA A 59 9.97 3.61 0.84
CA ALA A 59 11.28 3.46 0.20
C ALA A 59 11.73 4.76 -0.47
N PHE A 60 10.82 5.41 -1.20
CA PHE A 60 11.14 6.64 -1.93
C PHE A 60 11.29 7.88 -1.03
N TYR A 61 10.41 8.02 -0.04
CA TYR A 61 10.37 9.21 0.84
C TYR A 61 11.09 9.00 2.18
N LYS A 62 11.96 7.99 2.32
CA LYS A 62 12.59 7.57 3.59
C LYS A 62 13.15 8.73 4.44
N ASN A 63 13.69 9.77 3.79
CA ASN A 63 14.28 10.95 4.44
C ASN A 63 13.57 12.25 4.07
N ASN A 64 12.29 12.18 3.73
CA ASN A 64 11.50 13.30 3.23
C ASN A 64 10.30 13.58 4.14
N LYS A 65 9.93 14.86 4.31
CA LYS A 65 8.75 15.31 5.07
C LYS A 65 7.43 14.64 4.64
N PHE A 66 7.34 14.15 3.41
CA PHE A 66 6.17 13.45 2.88
C PHE A 66 6.01 12.00 3.35
N ILE A 67 6.97 11.44 4.09
CA ILE A 67 6.86 10.07 4.62
C ILE A 67 5.62 9.90 5.50
N ASN A 68 5.27 10.91 6.30
CA ASN A 68 4.15 10.88 7.23
C ASN A 68 2.79 10.71 6.55
N LEU A 69 2.62 11.26 5.34
CA LEU A 69 1.38 11.13 4.59
C LEU A 69 1.12 9.66 4.20
N GLY A 70 2.17 8.94 3.78
CA GLY A 70 2.06 7.52 3.45
C GLY A 70 1.73 6.67 4.68
N LEU A 71 2.33 6.99 5.83
CA LEU A 71 2.04 6.30 7.10
C LEU A 71 0.61 6.51 7.57
N GLN A 72 0.08 7.73 7.45
CA GLN A 72 -1.31 8.05 7.82
C GLN A 72 -2.30 7.28 6.95
N LEU A 73 -2.11 7.28 5.63
CA LEU A 73 -2.98 6.55 4.70
C LEU A 73 -2.88 5.03 4.87
N GLU A 74 -1.70 4.50 5.19
CA GLU A 74 -1.52 3.08 5.52
C GLU A 74 -2.30 2.69 6.77
N ALA A 75 -2.25 3.51 7.83
CA ALA A 75 -3.01 3.27 9.05
C ALA A 75 -4.53 3.33 8.84
N GLU A 76 -5.00 4.30 8.06
CA GLU A 76 -6.41 4.43 7.68
C GLU A 76 -6.89 3.19 6.91
N PHE A 77 -6.10 2.76 5.90
CA PHE A 77 -6.40 1.55 5.14
C PHE A 77 -6.48 0.30 6.02
N GLU A 78 -5.52 0.07 6.93
CA GLU A 78 -5.52 -1.12 7.79
C GLU A 78 -6.67 -1.09 8.80
N SER A 79 -7.03 0.08 9.32
CA SER A 79 -8.20 0.27 10.19
C SER A 79 -9.49 -0.10 9.45
N ASP A 80 -9.71 0.49 8.27
CA ASP A 80 -10.88 0.22 7.46
C ASP A 80 -10.95 -1.25 7.03
N PHE A 81 -9.81 -1.83 6.66
CA PHE A 81 -9.73 -3.24 6.29
C PHE A 81 -10.17 -4.15 7.46
N LYS A 82 -9.66 -3.93 8.67
CA LYS A 82 -10.09 -4.71 9.84
C LYS A 82 -11.58 -4.56 10.12
N ASN A 83 -12.10 -3.33 10.04
CA ASN A 83 -13.51 -3.03 10.28
C ASN A 83 -14.43 -3.71 9.27
N VAL A 84 -14.12 -3.61 7.97
CA VAL A 84 -14.92 -4.20 6.89
C VAL A 84 -14.94 -5.73 6.96
N PHE A 85 -13.81 -6.35 7.31
CA PHE A 85 -13.69 -7.81 7.38
C PHE A 85 -13.98 -8.38 8.77
N GLY A 86 -14.38 -7.55 9.75
CA GLY A 86 -14.66 -7.99 11.12
C GLY A 86 -13.47 -8.69 11.80
N ILE A 87 -12.25 -8.27 11.48
CA ILE A 87 -11.02 -8.88 12.02
C ILE A 87 -10.86 -8.45 13.47
N GLN A 88 -10.94 -9.42 14.39
CA GLN A 88 -10.64 -9.17 15.80
C GLN A 88 -9.14 -9.07 16.01
N GLU A 89 -8.70 -7.99 16.67
CA GLU A 89 -7.34 -7.94 17.20
C GLU A 89 -7.23 -8.93 18.37
N ILE A 90 -6.44 -9.97 18.16
CA ILE A 90 -6.06 -10.85 19.25
C ILE A 90 -5.03 -10.06 20.04
N SER A 91 -5.39 -9.57 21.24
CA SER A 91 -4.45 -8.88 22.13
C SER A 91 -3.39 -9.89 22.55
N THR A 92 -2.25 -9.86 21.88
CA THR A 92 -1.20 -10.80 22.19
C THR A 92 -0.41 -10.29 23.39
N ASN A 93 -0.82 -10.69 24.58
CA ASN A 93 0.09 -10.79 25.72
C ASN A 93 1.04 -11.97 25.48
N SER A 94 1.90 -11.87 24.47
CA SER A 94 2.99 -12.82 24.28
C SER A 94 4.10 -12.15 23.48
N SER A 95 5.27 -12.11 24.11
CA SER A 95 6.52 -11.45 23.72
C SER A 95 7.16 -12.05 22.47
N ARG A 96 6.41 -12.45 21.44
CA ARG A 96 6.96 -12.93 20.18
C ARG A 96 5.91 -12.99 19.07
N PHE A 97 5.75 -11.89 18.34
CA PHE A 97 5.19 -11.94 16.99
C PHE A 97 6.30 -11.60 16.01
N GLU A 98 6.95 -12.65 15.50
CA GLU A 98 7.55 -12.56 14.17
C GLU A 98 6.36 -12.44 13.20
N LEU A 99 6.14 -11.22 12.69
CA LEU A 99 5.23 -10.96 11.59
C LEU A 99 5.77 -11.68 10.36
N ILE A 100 5.20 -12.84 10.07
CA ILE A 100 5.47 -13.61 8.86
C ILE A 100 4.37 -13.27 7.83
N PHE A 101 4.80 -12.49 6.82
CA PHE A 101 4.23 -12.19 5.49
C PHE A 101 2.91 -11.41 5.38
#